data_AF-A0A931D1G0-F1
#
_entry.id   AF-A0A931D1G0-F1
#
_cell.length_a   1.000
_cell.length_b   1.000
_cell.length_c   1.000
_cell.angle_alpha   90.00
_cell.angle_beta   90.00
_cell.angle_gamma   90.00
#
_symmetry.space_group_name_H-M   'P 1'
#
loop_
_entity.id
_entity.type
_entity.pdbx_description
1 polymer ?
#
loop_
_entity_poly.entity_id
_entity_poly.type
_entity_poly.pdbx_seq_one_letter_code
_entity_poly.pdbx_strand_id
1 'polypeptide(L)' 'MSLGTILLIVLILLLVGAIPTWPHSRSWGYMPSGALGLIVVILLILVLLGRI' A
#
# COMPACT_ATOMS: atom_id res chain seq x y z
N MET A 1 20.91 1.39 -19.30
CA MET A 1 20.46 0.84 -18.01
C MET A 1 19.75 -0.48 -18.29
N SER A 2 20.03 -1.55 -17.54
CA SER A 2 19.30 -2.81 -17.73
C SER A 2 17.91 -2.72 -17.08
N LEU A 3 16.93 -3.46 -17.59
CA LEU A 3 15.57 -3.51 -17.04
C LEU A 3 15.58 -3.87 -15.53
N GLY A 4 16.47 -4.76 -15.11
CA GLY A 4 16.66 -5.12 -13.70
C GLY A 4 17.08 -3.94 -12.82
N THR A 5 17.95 -3.05 -13.31
CA THR A 5 18.34 -1.84 -12.57
C THR A 5 17.18 -0.87 -12.42
N ILE A 6 16.34 -0.73 -13.45
CA ILE A 6 15.14 0.14 -13.40
C ILE A 6 14.14 -0.39 -12.36
N LEU A 7 13.86 -1.69 -12.37
CA LEU A 7 12.97 -2.34 -11.41
C LEU A 7 13.48 -2.20 -9.96
N LEU A 8 14.79 -2.34 -9.75
CA LEU A 8 15.41 -2.15 -8.44
C LEU A 8 15.23 -0.72 -7.92
N ILE A 9 15.43 0.29 -8.78
CA ILE A 9 15.24 1.69 -8.42
C ILE A 9 13.78 1.98 -8.05
N VAL A 10 12.83 1.46 -8.84
CA VAL A 10 11.38 1.60 -8.55
C VAL A 10 11.02 0.96 -7.21
N LEU A 11 11.54 -0.23 -6.92
CA LEU A 11 11.32 -0.92 -5.64
C LEU A 11 11.83 -0.09 -4.45
N ILE A 12 13.02 0.49 -4.56
CA ILE A 12 13.61 1.34 -3.51
C ILE A 12 12.75 2.60 -3.29
N LEU A 13 12.27 3.24 -4.35
CA LEU A 13 11.40 4.42 -4.26
C LEU A 13 10.07 4.10 -3.57
N LEU A 14 9.46 2.94 -3.85
CA LEU A 14 8.24 2.48 -3.19
C LEU A 14 8.44 2.25 -1.70
N LEU A 15 9.56 1.62 -1.30
CA LEU A 15 9.90 1.39 0.11
C LEU A 15 10.13 2.70 0.86
N VAL A 16 10.83 3.67 0.26
CA VAL A 16 11.08 4.99 0.87
C VAL A 16 9.79 5.82 0.96
N GLY A 17 8.91 5.74 -0.04
CA GLY A 17 7.61 6.40 -0.05
C GLY A 17 6.63 5.83 0.98
N ALA A 18 6.80 4.57 1.39
CA ALA A 18 5.99 3.92 2.42
C ALA A 18 6.39 4.31 3.86
N ILE A 19 7.54 4.97 4.04
CA ILE A 19 7.99 5.41 5.38
C ILE A 19 7.28 6.73 5.72
N PRO A 20 6.54 6.81 6.84
CA PRO A 20 5.76 7.99 7.23
C PRO A 20 6.63 9.10 7.87
N THR A 21 7.80 9.39 7.28
CA THR A 21 8.73 10.45 7.74
C THR A 21 8.49 11.79 7.03
N TRP A 22 7.76 11.80 5.90
CA TRP A 22 7.52 13.00 5.12
C TRP A 22 6.36 13.84 5.71
N PRO A 23 6.47 15.17 5.87
CA PRO A 23 5.39 16.01 6.39
C PRO A 23 4.09 15.91 5.57
N HIS A 24 4.18 15.62 4.27
CA HIS A 24 3.03 15.38 3.39
C HIS A 24 2.38 13.99 3.57
N SER A 25 3.13 13.02 4.13
CA SER A 25 2.64 11.67 4.47
C SER A 25 1.90 11.60 5.82
N ARG A 26 1.94 12.69 6.61
CA ARG A 26 1.27 12.79 7.92
C ARG A 26 -0.24 13.07 7.86
N SER A 27 -0.75 13.64 6.76
CA SER A 27 -2.21 13.77 6.54
C SER A 27 -2.83 12.47 6.00
N TRP A 28 -1.99 11.54 5.53
CA TRP A 28 -2.38 10.17 5.14
C TRP A 28 -2.19 9.20 6.30
N GLY A 29 -2.54 9.58 7.54
CA GLY A 29 -2.38 8.72 8.72
C GLY A 29 -3.08 7.36 8.60
N TYR A 30 -3.47 6.74 9.70
CA TYR A 30 -4.23 5.48 9.71
C TYR A 30 -5.55 5.46 8.86
N MET A 31 -5.90 6.55 8.18
CA MET A 31 -7.14 6.72 7.42
C MET A 31 -7.07 6.29 5.94
N PRO A 32 -6.09 6.64 5.07
CA PRO A 32 -6.09 6.09 3.70
C PRO A 32 -5.64 4.63 3.65
N SER A 33 -4.60 4.27 4.41
CA SER A 33 -4.06 2.91 4.47
C SER A 33 -4.93 1.98 5.34
N GLY A 34 -5.51 2.49 6.44
CA GLY A 34 -6.44 1.72 7.27
C GLY A 34 -7.81 1.54 6.64
N ALA A 35 -8.34 2.53 5.90
CA ALA A 35 -9.60 2.34 5.16
C ALA A 35 -9.41 1.36 3.99
N LEU A 36 -8.34 1.48 3.20
CA LEU A 36 -8.04 0.50 2.15
C LEU A 36 -7.78 -0.89 2.74
N GLY A 37 -7.03 -0.99 3.84
CA GLY A 37 -6.82 -2.25 4.55
C GLY A 37 -8.14 -2.85 5.09
N LEU A 38 -9.02 -2.02 5.65
CA LEU A 38 -10.35 -2.43 6.12
C LEU A 38 -11.22 -2.93 4.97
N ILE A 39 -11.21 -2.24 3.82
CA ILE A 39 -11.93 -2.66 2.61
C ILE A 39 -11.43 -4.03 2.14
N VAL A 40 -10.11 -4.23 2.09
CA VAL A 40 -9.52 -5.52 1.69
C VAL A 40 -9.92 -6.64 2.67
N VAL A 41 -9.91 -6.38 3.98
CA VAL A 41 -10.36 -7.35 4.99
C VAL A 41 -11.84 -7.69 4.83
N ILE A 42 -12.71 -6.70 4.59
CA ILE A 42 -14.15 -6.91 4.37
C ILE A 42 -14.38 -7.79 3.13
N LEU A 43 -13.71 -7.49 2.02
CA LEU A 43 -13.83 -8.29 0.79
C LEU A 43 -13.38 -9.73 1.01
N LEU A 44 -12.29 -9.94 1.76
CA LEU A 44 -11.78 -11.27 2.06
C LEU A 44 -12.80 -12.10 2.87
N ILE A 45 -13.44 -11.50 3.86
CA ILE A 45 -14.51 -12.14 4.65
C ILE A 45 -15.69 -12.51 3.75
N LEU A 46 -16.10 -11.61 2.86
CA LEU A 46 -17.24 -11.86 1.98
C LEU A 46 -16.98 -13.00 0.98
N VAL A 47 -15.76 -13.11 0.44
CA VAL A 47 -15.34 -14.23 -0.41
C VAL A 47 -15.33 -15.54 0.38
N LEU A 48 -14.79 -15.55 1.60
CA LEU A 48 -14.77 -16.75 2.45
C LEU A 48 -16.18 -17.21 2.87
N LEU A 49 -17.12 -16.27 2.99
CA LEU A 49 -18.53 -16.56 3.26
C LEU A 49 -19.34 -16.88 1.99
N GLY A 50 -18.73 -16.84 0.80
CA GLY A 50 -19.42 -17.06 -0.49
C GLY A 50 -20.52 -16.04 -0.79
N ARG A 51 -20.39 -14.82 -0.25
CA ARG A 51 -21.36 -13.72 -0.42
C ARG A 51 -21.07 -12.88 -1.67
N ILE A 52 -19.95 -13.15 -2.33
CA ILE A 52 -19.48 -12.62 -3.62
C ILE A 52 -18.79 -13.78 -4.32
#